data_AF-A0A1F3LD10-F1
#
_entry.id   AF-A0A1F3LD10-F1
#
_cell.length_a   1.000
_cell.length_b   1.000
_cell.length_c   1.000
_cell.angle_alpha   90.00
_cell.angle_beta   90.00
_cell.angle_gamma   90.00
#
_symmetry.space_group_name_H-M   'P 1'
#
loop_
_entity.id
_entity.type
_entity.pdbx_description
1 polymer ?
#
loop_
_entity_poly.entity_id
_entity_poly.type
_entity_poly.pdbx_seq_one_letter_code
_entity_poly.pdbx_strand_id
1 'polypeptide(L)'
;MFLLALFASPCSNAQEIVNDGNAIKISANSYFVTGNYTNITTGALSIASTGVLKIAGNLLNNSPSSTIDFGNGLVQFFGTSSVQIIGGTTTASDAFIFYNLSINPNGIKLAKNIIINNNLNITNGILYTGANIVSLSSAATLTGGSASCFIDGKLKKTGNGSSFTFQTGDVRSGIPVWAPLQIASWSNTNDFTVHYSYKHINDSLGIHTWADGSSMGTGIDHVSGKEFWLVDRTGAGTQTPTVTLYWKDATKSEIEKQAPYDGDTLSDLALVHWNGSQWDNMGGTASGTWPSGQITNSVAFSGYSPITFGSKTGKNPLPVELLDFSGICNNTSIDLFWNTASETNNNFFTLEYTDDLQNWSFASNISGAGNSNVFIPYHYSFYQQVAETIFFRLKQTDFDGNFSYSEIISVSCDRQPFEYLQLYPNPANNSFNIVFKSNEETFLFFEITDILGQILYEDKKQVSEGINNIPINVSFLAPALYFFMIKTDTGQNLGSKQILIK
;
A
#
# COMPACT_ATOMS: atom_id res chain seq x y z
N MET A 1 50.39 -8.78 -1.14
CA MET A 1 49.71 -9.92 -0.49
C MET A 1 49.69 -9.65 1.01
N PHE A 2 48.74 -8.84 1.48
CA PHE A 2 48.47 -8.69 2.91
C PHE A 2 47.24 -9.55 3.21
N LEU A 3 47.47 -10.68 3.88
CA LEU A 3 46.43 -11.59 4.35
C LEU A 3 46.00 -11.08 5.73
N LEU A 4 44.91 -10.30 5.79
CA LEU A 4 44.28 -9.99 7.07
C LEU A 4 43.37 -11.17 7.45
N ALA A 5 43.94 -12.15 8.15
CA ALA A 5 43.17 -13.23 8.75
C ALA A 5 42.49 -12.70 10.03
N LEU A 6 41.24 -12.26 9.93
CA LEU A 6 40.40 -12.10 11.11
C LEU A 6 40.05 -13.50 11.64
N PHE A 7 40.80 -13.96 12.65
CA PHE A 7 40.33 -15.01 13.55
C PHE A 7 39.26 -14.40 14.46
N ALA A 8 38.00 -14.41 14.03
CA ALA A 8 36.90 -13.93 14.84
C ALA A 8 36.59 -14.96 15.94
N SER A 9 36.74 -14.54 17.21
CA SER A 9 36.21 -15.24 18.37
C SER A 9 34.69 -15.45 18.24
N PRO A 10 34.12 -16.50 18.86
CA PRO A 10 32.71 -16.91 18.69
C PRO A 10 31.64 -15.93 19.23
N CYS A 11 32.02 -14.70 19.58
CA CYS A 11 31.12 -13.63 19.96
C CYS A 11 31.77 -12.28 19.65
N SER A 12 31.77 -11.86 18.39
CA SER A 12 32.14 -10.49 18.02
C SER A 12 30.88 -9.78 17.52
N ASN A 13 30.45 -8.75 18.25
CA ASN A 13 29.40 -7.84 17.84
C ASN A 13 30.06 -6.75 16.99
N ALA A 14 29.97 -6.85 15.66
CA ALA A 14 30.42 -5.78 14.79
C ALA A 14 29.28 -4.78 14.58
N GLN A 15 29.53 -3.49 14.83
CA GLN A 15 28.53 -2.44 14.64
C GLN A 15 28.16 -2.26 13.16
N GLU A 16 29.12 -2.36 12.26
CA GLU A 16 28.92 -2.45 10.81
C GLU A 16 30.02 -3.32 10.20
N ILE A 17 29.75 -3.87 9.01
CA ILE A 17 30.76 -4.62 8.25
C ILE A 17 30.78 -4.12 6.82
N VAL A 18 31.99 -3.78 6.37
CA VAL A 18 32.29 -3.47 4.98
C VAL A 18 33.25 -4.54 4.46
N ASN A 19 32.83 -5.32 3.47
CA ASN A 19 33.72 -6.23 2.75
C ASN A 19 34.36 -5.50 1.57
N ASP A 20 35.66 -5.25 1.69
CA ASP A 20 36.52 -4.60 0.69
C ASP A 20 37.65 -5.51 0.16
N GLY A 21 37.70 -6.77 0.63
CA GLY A 21 38.73 -7.76 0.31
C GLY A 21 38.31 -8.84 -0.69
N ASN A 22 39.09 -9.91 -0.80
CA ASN A 22 38.86 -10.99 -1.78
C ASN A 22 37.79 -12.01 -1.35
N ALA A 23 37.62 -12.26 -0.05
CA ALA A 23 36.58 -13.14 0.48
C ALA A 23 36.40 -12.96 2.00
N ILE A 24 35.17 -13.10 2.47
CA ILE A 24 34.86 -13.36 3.88
C ILE A 24 34.37 -14.82 3.97
N LYS A 25 34.89 -15.58 4.94
CA LYS A 25 34.48 -16.98 5.17
C LYS A 25 34.00 -17.17 6.60
N ILE A 26 32.82 -17.76 6.76
CA ILE A 26 32.24 -18.11 8.06
C ILE A 26 32.15 -19.64 8.12
N SER A 27 33.05 -20.28 8.87
CA SER A 27 33.26 -21.74 8.84
C SER A 27 32.40 -22.52 9.85
N ALA A 28 32.25 -22.02 11.07
CA ALA A 28 31.38 -22.55 12.11
C ALA A 28 31.10 -21.44 13.14
N ASN A 29 29.94 -21.49 13.81
CA ASN A 29 29.39 -20.50 14.75
C ASN A 29 28.52 -19.38 14.12
N SER A 30 27.80 -18.69 15.00
CA SER A 30 27.03 -17.50 14.66
C SER A 30 27.92 -16.27 14.68
N TYR A 31 27.78 -15.44 13.65
CA TYR A 31 28.46 -14.16 13.54
C TYR A 31 27.42 -13.04 13.48
N PHE A 32 27.59 -12.01 14.30
CA PHE A 32 26.57 -10.99 14.56
C PHE A 32 26.98 -9.64 14.03
N VAL A 33 26.14 -9.08 13.16
CA VAL A 33 26.24 -7.71 12.66
C VAL A 33 25.10 -6.91 13.28
N THR A 34 25.43 -6.00 14.20
CA THR A 34 24.42 -5.19 14.90
C THR A 34 23.94 -4.00 14.07
N GLY A 35 24.62 -3.68 12.97
CA GLY A 35 24.18 -2.73 11.95
C GLY A 35 24.24 -3.32 10.54
N ASN A 36 24.71 -2.55 9.56
CA ASN A 36 24.66 -2.95 8.16
C ASN A 36 25.80 -3.92 7.78
N TYR A 37 25.51 -4.85 6.87
CA TYR A 37 26.53 -5.54 6.08
C TYR A 37 26.56 -4.94 4.68
N THR A 38 27.71 -4.41 4.26
CA THR A 38 27.92 -3.82 2.94
C THR A 38 29.06 -4.51 2.21
N ASN A 39 28.81 -5.01 1.02
CA ASN A 39 29.83 -5.54 0.12
C ASN A 39 30.17 -4.51 -0.96
N ILE A 40 31.44 -4.11 -1.07
CA ILE A 40 31.90 -3.15 -2.10
C ILE A 40 32.88 -3.76 -3.10
N THR A 41 33.09 -5.07 -3.03
CA THR A 41 34.07 -5.84 -3.80
C THR A 41 33.40 -6.99 -4.56
N THR A 42 34.08 -7.52 -5.57
CA THR A 42 33.66 -8.74 -6.28
C THR A 42 33.98 -10.02 -5.49
N GLY A 43 34.63 -9.89 -4.33
CA GLY A 43 34.99 -11.00 -3.46
C GLY A 43 33.78 -11.81 -2.97
N ALA A 44 33.93 -13.13 -2.90
CA ALA A 44 32.87 -14.04 -2.49
C ALA A 44 32.74 -14.09 -0.95
N LEU A 45 31.51 -14.03 -0.43
CA LEU A 45 31.22 -14.32 0.98
C LEU A 45 30.71 -15.76 1.09
N SER A 46 31.47 -16.69 1.66
CA SER A 46 31.02 -18.09 1.78
C SER A 46 30.77 -18.46 3.24
N ILE A 47 29.52 -18.84 3.54
CA ILE A 47 29.10 -19.39 4.83
C ILE A 47 29.05 -20.92 4.68
N ALA A 48 29.78 -21.64 5.53
CA ALA A 48 29.71 -23.09 5.61
C ALA A 48 28.34 -23.56 6.13
N SER A 49 28.01 -24.84 5.94
CA SER A 49 26.68 -25.39 6.25
C SER A 49 26.20 -25.22 7.69
N THR A 50 27.13 -25.13 8.66
CA THR A 50 26.81 -24.90 10.09
C THR A 50 27.04 -23.44 10.52
N GLY A 51 27.51 -22.58 9.62
CA GLY A 51 27.72 -21.16 9.88
C GLY A 51 26.40 -20.38 9.81
N VAL A 52 26.29 -19.36 10.65
CA VAL A 52 25.13 -18.46 10.67
C VAL A 52 25.62 -17.01 10.62
N LEU A 53 25.14 -16.24 9.64
CA LEU A 53 25.31 -14.78 9.59
C LEU A 53 24.02 -14.12 10.06
N LYS A 54 24.09 -13.41 11.19
CA LYS A 54 22.96 -12.67 11.76
C LYS A 54 23.14 -11.18 11.49
N ILE A 55 22.13 -10.53 10.91
CA ILE A 55 22.18 -9.11 10.54
C ILE A 55 21.00 -8.35 11.16
N ALA A 56 21.28 -7.29 11.92
CA ALA A 56 20.27 -6.38 12.50
C ALA A 56 20.01 -5.12 11.66
N GLY A 57 20.95 -4.72 10.79
CA GLY A 57 20.77 -3.64 9.80
C GLY A 57 20.57 -4.14 8.37
N ASN A 58 20.83 -3.30 7.37
CA ASN A 58 20.62 -3.65 5.97
C ASN A 58 21.71 -4.58 5.42
N LEU A 59 21.34 -5.35 4.41
CA LEU A 59 22.27 -6.11 3.58
C LEU A 59 22.42 -5.44 2.22
N LEU A 60 23.61 -4.90 1.94
CA LEU A 60 23.87 -4.07 0.76
C LEU A 60 24.98 -4.68 -0.10
N ASN A 61 24.73 -4.80 -1.41
CA ASN A 61 25.73 -5.15 -2.41
C ASN A 61 25.98 -3.95 -3.34
N ASN A 62 27.05 -3.23 -3.08
CA ASN A 62 27.49 -2.04 -3.79
C ASN A 62 28.68 -2.30 -4.72
N SER A 63 29.03 -3.58 -4.92
CA SER A 63 30.00 -3.99 -5.95
C SER A 63 29.45 -3.69 -7.36
N PRO A 64 30.28 -3.30 -8.35
CA PRO A 64 29.80 -2.84 -9.66
C PRO A 64 28.89 -3.82 -10.42
N SER A 65 29.19 -5.12 -10.39
CA SER A 65 28.48 -6.12 -11.20
C SER A 65 28.52 -7.54 -10.62
N SER A 66 28.68 -7.71 -9.31
CA SER A 66 28.75 -9.05 -8.70
C SER A 66 27.44 -9.47 -8.05
N THR A 67 27.19 -10.77 -8.09
CA THR A 67 26.26 -11.50 -7.22
C THR A 67 27.00 -11.97 -5.98
N ILE A 68 26.40 -11.82 -4.80
CA ILE A 68 26.91 -12.43 -3.58
C ILE A 68 26.24 -13.78 -3.40
N ASP A 69 27.02 -14.86 -3.43
CA ASP A 69 26.56 -16.20 -3.05
C ASP A 69 27.06 -16.52 -1.64
N PHE A 70 26.14 -16.62 -0.69
CA PHE A 70 26.42 -16.87 0.72
C PHE A 70 26.86 -18.32 1.02
N GLY A 71 26.97 -19.21 0.04
CA GLY A 71 27.28 -20.61 0.26
C GLY A 71 26.15 -21.33 1.00
N ASN A 72 26.48 -22.37 1.78
CA ASN A 72 25.51 -23.35 2.29
C ASN A 72 24.95 -23.06 3.69
N GLY A 73 25.34 -21.94 4.31
CA GLY A 73 24.93 -21.59 5.67
C GLY A 73 23.56 -20.92 5.76
N LEU A 74 23.30 -20.31 6.92
CA LEU A 74 22.09 -19.52 7.19
C LEU A 74 22.42 -18.02 7.23
N VAL A 75 21.66 -17.23 6.49
CA VAL A 75 21.55 -15.79 6.74
C VAL A 75 20.25 -15.54 7.50
N GLN A 76 20.35 -14.87 8.64
CA GLN A 76 19.23 -14.55 9.51
C GLN A 76 19.15 -13.05 9.74
N PHE A 77 18.03 -12.46 9.38
CA PHE A 77 17.69 -11.10 9.75
C PHE A 77 17.03 -11.12 11.13
N PHE A 78 17.44 -10.22 12.03
CA PHE A 78 16.92 -10.16 13.39
C PHE A 78 16.70 -8.73 13.94
N GLY A 79 16.80 -7.71 13.08
CA GLY A 79 16.54 -6.33 13.47
C GLY A 79 15.07 -6.15 13.88
N THR A 80 14.84 -5.47 15.00
CA THR A 80 13.50 -5.28 15.58
C THR A 80 13.04 -3.81 15.64
N SER A 81 13.88 -2.87 15.21
CA SER A 81 13.54 -1.44 15.22
C SER A 81 12.85 -0.93 13.94
N SER A 82 13.13 -1.54 12.78
CA SER A 82 12.55 -1.16 11.49
C SER A 82 12.55 -2.31 10.49
N VAL A 83 11.84 -2.15 9.36
CA VAL A 83 11.97 -3.02 8.19
C VAL A 83 13.42 -2.95 7.67
N GLN A 84 14.05 -4.10 7.44
CA GLN A 84 15.42 -4.18 6.90
C GLN A 84 15.41 -4.20 5.36
N ILE A 85 16.49 -3.77 4.72
CA ILE A 85 16.62 -3.75 3.26
C ILE A 85 17.65 -4.79 2.81
N ILE A 86 17.30 -5.57 1.77
CA ILE A 86 18.26 -6.31 0.94
C ILE A 86 18.38 -5.57 -0.39
N GLY A 87 19.53 -4.95 -0.66
CA GLY A 87 19.67 -4.01 -1.77
C GLY A 87 21.10 -3.65 -2.12
N GLY A 88 21.30 -2.40 -2.55
CA GLY A 88 22.61 -1.87 -2.94
C GLY A 88 22.68 -1.45 -4.41
N THR A 89 23.84 -0.95 -4.81
CA THR A 89 24.06 -0.29 -6.10
C THR A 89 24.56 -1.20 -7.22
N THR A 90 24.75 -2.50 -6.96
CA THR A 90 25.19 -3.46 -7.99
C THR A 90 24.26 -3.46 -9.20
N THR A 91 24.83 -3.66 -10.39
CA THR A 91 24.07 -3.79 -11.64
C THR A 91 23.57 -5.22 -11.89
N ALA A 92 24.01 -6.21 -11.10
CA ALA A 92 23.53 -7.58 -11.20
C ALA A 92 22.01 -7.67 -10.95
N SER A 93 21.31 -8.42 -11.80
CA SER A 93 19.86 -8.67 -11.65
C SER A 93 19.58 -9.49 -10.40
N ASP A 94 20.29 -10.60 -10.24
CA ASP A 94 20.25 -11.47 -9.07
C ASP A 94 21.43 -11.12 -8.17
N ALA A 95 21.23 -10.14 -7.30
CA ALA A 95 22.32 -9.58 -6.49
C ALA A 95 22.75 -10.50 -5.34
N PHE A 96 21.87 -11.43 -4.92
CA PHE A 96 22.09 -12.29 -3.75
C PHE A 96 21.57 -13.71 -3.96
N ILE A 97 22.40 -14.70 -3.60
CA ILE A 97 22.05 -16.12 -3.56
C ILE A 97 22.21 -16.62 -2.13
N PHE A 98 21.12 -17.11 -1.55
CA PHE A 98 21.09 -17.71 -0.22
C PHE A 98 20.85 -19.21 -0.32
N TYR A 99 21.50 -20.00 0.52
CA TYR A 99 21.07 -21.39 0.71
C TYR A 99 19.92 -21.47 1.71
N ASN A 100 20.11 -20.93 2.92
CA ASN A 100 19.01 -20.71 3.87
C ASN A 100 18.86 -19.22 4.21
N LEU A 101 17.62 -18.73 4.22
CA LEU A 101 17.27 -17.37 4.61
C LEU A 101 16.15 -17.40 5.65
N SER A 102 16.35 -16.72 6.78
CA SER A 102 15.31 -16.45 7.79
C SER A 102 15.10 -14.96 7.92
N ILE A 103 13.86 -14.50 7.83
CA ILE A 103 13.53 -13.08 7.94
C ILE A 103 13.30 -12.65 9.40
N ASN A 104 13.34 -11.34 9.66
CA ASN A 104 13.05 -10.75 10.95
C ASN A 104 11.54 -10.48 11.14
N PRO A 105 11.06 -10.22 12.38
CA PRO A 105 9.65 -9.93 12.66
C PRO A 105 9.04 -8.67 12.03
N ASN A 106 9.84 -7.66 11.70
CA ASN A 106 9.37 -6.42 11.08
C ASN A 106 9.30 -6.51 9.54
N GLY A 107 9.84 -7.56 8.95
CA GLY A 107 9.90 -7.75 7.51
C GLY A 107 11.17 -7.22 6.84
N ILE A 108 11.22 -7.44 5.53
CA ILE A 108 12.34 -7.10 4.66
C ILE A 108 11.80 -6.47 3.38
N LYS A 109 12.44 -5.39 2.93
CA LYS A 109 12.22 -4.81 1.60
C LYS A 109 13.35 -5.20 0.64
N LEU A 110 12.99 -5.73 -0.52
CA LEU A 110 13.94 -6.00 -1.59
C LEU A 110 14.08 -4.79 -2.51
N ALA A 111 15.32 -4.44 -2.79
CA ALA A 111 15.69 -3.54 -3.88
C ALA A 111 16.42 -4.29 -5.03
N LYS A 112 16.59 -5.60 -4.90
CA LYS A 112 17.21 -6.51 -5.88
C LYS A 112 16.56 -7.89 -5.83
N ASN A 113 16.66 -8.66 -6.92
CA ASN A 113 16.22 -10.06 -6.90
C ASN A 113 17.12 -10.88 -5.97
N ILE A 114 16.52 -11.93 -5.42
CA ILE A 114 17.22 -12.91 -4.59
C ILE A 114 16.88 -14.33 -5.05
N ILE A 115 17.86 -15.24 -4.91
CA ILE A 115 17.68 -16.68 -5.14
C ILE A 115 17.82 -17.41 -3.81
N ILE A 116 16.92 -18.36 -3.53
CA ILE A 116 16.98 -19.27 -2.38
C ILE A 116 17.15 -20.69 -2.88
N ASN A 117 18.20 -21.38 -2.41
CA ASN A 117 18.55 -22.71 -2.88
C ASN A 117 18.04 -23.86 -1.99
N ASN A 118 17.71 -23.63 -0.71
CA ASN A 118 17.25 -24.68 0.21
C ASN A 118 16.03 -24.30 1.06
N ASN A 119 16.09 -23.24 1.86
CA ASN A 119 14.96 -22.88 2.72
C ASN A 119 14.80 -21.36 2.87
N LEU A 120 13.57 -20.89 2.67
CA LEU A 120 13.11 -19.57 3.08
C LEU A 120 12.16 -19.76 4.27
N ASN A 121 12.51 -19.17 5.41
CA ASN A 121 11.70 -19.22 6.63
C ASN A 121 11.14 -17.84 6.98
N ILE A 122 9.80 -17.74 6.96
CA ILE A 122 9.03 -16.52 7.24
C ILE A 122 8.13 -16.78 8.45
N THR A 123 8.70 -16.65 9.65
CA THR A 123 7.97 -16.88 10.91
C THR A 123 7.17 -15.67 11.37
N ASN A 124 7.62 -14.46 11.04
CA ASN A 124 6.94 -13.19 11.30
C ASN A 124 7.51 -12.12 10.36
N GLY A 125 6.72 -11.09 10.04
CA GLY A 125 7.12 -10.01 9.13
C GLY A 125 6.83 -10.29 7.66
N ILE A 126 6.78 -9.23 6.87
CA ILE A 126 6.41 -9.29 5.45
C ILE A 126 7.65 -9.09 4.58
N LEU A 127 7.79 -9.91 3.55
CA LEU A 127 8.85 -9.77 2.54
C LEU A 127 8.29 -8.98 1.35
N TYR A 128 8.62 -7.70 1.28
CA TYR A 128 8.20 -6.78 0.21
C TYR A 128 9.17 -6.87 -0.96
N THR A 129 8.70 -7.38 -2.09
CA THR A 129 9.54 -7.55 -3.28
C THR A 129 9.53 -6.33 -4.20
N GLY A 130 8.43 -5.56 -4.20
CA GLY A 130 8.23 -4.47 -5.14
C GLY A 130 8.32 -4.97 -6.59
N ALA A 131 9.21 -4.39 -7.38
CA ALA A 131 9.46 -4.85 -8.75
C ALA A 131 10.36 -6.11 -8.84
N ASN A 132 11.00 -6.51 -7.73
CA ASN A 132 11.97 -7.60 -7.70
C ASN A 132 11.29 -8.96 -7.50
N ILE A 133 12.07 -10.04 -7.62
CA ILE A 133 11.59 -11.41 -7.54
C ILE A 133 12.36 -12.18 -6.47
N VAL A 134 11.63 -12.94 -5.65
CA VAL A 134 12.18 -14.03 -4.82
C VAL A 134 12.11 -15.32 -5.64
N SER A 135 13.25 -15.91 -5.96
CA SER A 135 13.33 -17.14 -6.75
C SER A 135 13.72 -18.33 -5.89
N LEU A 136 12.83 -19.31 -5.76
CA LEU A 136 13.08 -20.58 -5.08
C LEU A 136 13.52 -21.63 -6.10
N SER A 137 14.69 -22.22 -5.90
CA SER A 137 15.20 -23.33 -6.71
C SER A 137 14.31 -24.57 -6.63
N SER A 138 14.58 -25.61 -7.44
CA SER A 138 13.80 -26.85 -7.43
C SER A 138 13.77 -27.53 -6.05
N ALA A 139 14.90 -27.58 -5.35
CA ALA A 139 15.00 -28.18 -4.01
C ALA A 139 14.52 -27.24 -2.89
N ALA A 140 14.40 -25.94 -3.16
CA ALA A 140 14.07 -24.97 -2.13
C ALA A 140 12.64 -25.14 -1.58
N THR A 141 12.51 -24.91 -0.27
CA THR A 141 11.26 -24.95 0.48
C THR A 141 10.94 -23.58 1.06
N LEU A 142 9.65 -23.35 1.33
CA LEU A 142 9.15 -22.16 2.01
C LEU A 142 8.38 -22.60 3.25
N THR A 143 8.82 -22.15 4.42
CA THR A 143 8.15 -22.40 5.69
C THR A 143 7.61 -21.06 6.21
N GLY A 144 6.34 -21.03 6.64
CA GLY A 144 5.65 -19.81 7.05
C GLY A 144 4.28 -19.68 6.40
N GLY A 145 3.70 -18.48 6.44
CA GLY A 145 2.38 -18.19 5.90
C GLY A 145 1.35 -17.90 6.97
N SER A 146 1.06 -16.63 7.19
CA SER A 146 -0.05 -16.16 8.01
C SER A 146 -0.38 -14.70 7.66
N ALA A 147 -1.42 -14.12 8.25
CA ALA A 147 -1.73 -12.70 8.10
C ALA A 147 -0.60 -11.76 8.58
N SER A 148 0.35 -12.24 9.39
CA SER A 148 1.53 -11.48 9.82
C SER A 148 2.82 -11.91 9.13
N CYS A 149 2.79 -12.91 8.25
CA CYS A 149 3.98 -13.43 7.59
C CYS A 149 3.71 -13.98 6.19
N PHE A 150 4.01 -13.19 5.17
CA PHE A 150 3.83 -13.55 3.76
C PHE A 150 4.76 -12.72 2.86
N ILE A 151 4.72 -13.01 1.57
CA ILE A 151 5.45 -12.29 0.53
C ILE A 151 4.49 -11.36 -0.19
N ASP A 152 4.81 -10.07 -0.17
CA ASP A 152 4.12 -9.02 -0.93
C ASP A 152 4.88 -8.80 -2.25
N GLY A 153 4.22 -9.17 -3.35
CA GLY A 153 4.76 -9.15 -4.71
C GLY A 153 5.15 -10.54 -5.26
N LYS A 154 6.26 -10.63 -6.02
CA LYS A 154 6.55 -11.79 -6.89
C LYS A 154 7.37 -12.89 -6.21
N LEU A 155 6.80 -14.09 -6.15
CA LEU A 155 7.47 -15.34 -5.73
C LEU A 155 7.53 -16.33 -6.90
N LYS A 156 8.74 -16.70 -7.33
CA LYS A 156 8.99 -17.73 -8.33
C LYS A 156 9.42 -19.05 -7.70
N LYS A 157 8.90 -20.17 -8.20
CA LYS A 157 9.31 -21.53 -7.81
C LYS A 157 9.55 -22.42 -9.02
N THR A 158 10.73 -23.04 -9.09
CA THR A 158 11.03 -24.12 -10.04
C THR A 158 10.46 -25.45 -9.54
N GLY A 159 9.84 -26.25 -10.43
CA GLY A 159 9.21 -27.51 -10.06
C GLY A 159 10.17 -28.60 -9.59
N ASN A 160 9.66 -29.58 -8.84
CA ASN A 160 10.43 -30.72 -8.33
C ASN A 160 9.61 -32.02 -8.20
N GLY A 161 8.42 -32.07 -8.81
CA GLY A 161 7.50 -33.20 -8.73
C GLY A 161 6.60 -33.22 -7.49
N SER A 162 6.66 -32.19 -6.63
CA SER A 162 5.76 -32.03 -5.47
C SER A 162 4.87 -30.80 -5.63
N SER A 163 3.73 -30.78 -4.93
CA SER A 163 2.91 -29.57 -4.82
C SER A 163 3.64 -28.51 -4.00
N PHE A 164 3.29 -27.24 -4.21
CA PHE A 164 3.88 -26.12 -3.52
C PHE A 164 2.84 -25.05 -3.22
N THR A 165 2.89 -24.51 -2.01
CA THR A 165 2.00 -23.42 -1.57
C THR A 165 2.79 -22.11 -1.53
N PHE A 166 2.41 -21.18 -2.40
CA PHE A 166 2.92 -19.82 -2.45
C PHE A 166 2.28 -19.03 -1.30
N GLN A 167 3.11 -18.55 -0.37
CA GLN A 167 2.65 -17.73 0.76
C GLN A 167 2.61 -16.25 0.36
N THR A 168 1.76 -15.93 -0.60
CA THR A 168 1.58 -14.59 -1.14
C THR A 168 0.57 -13.78 -0.33
N GLY A 169 0.62 -12.46 -0.49
CA GLY A 169 -0.34 -11.51 0.06
C GLY A 169 -0.04 -10.11 -0.46
N ASP A 170 -0.79 -9.14 0.04
CA ASP A 170 -0.66 -7.72 -0.32
C ASP A 170 -0.84 -6.87 0.95
N VAL A 171 -0.16 -5.73 1.05
CA VAL A 171 -0.35 -4.75 2.13
C VAL A 171 -0.86 -3.45 1.54
N ARG A 172 -2.15 -3.18 1.72
CA ARG A 172 -2.80 -1.97 1.19
C ARG A 172 -3.21 -1.05 2.31
N SER A 173 -2.80 0.22 2.23
CA SER A 173 -3.08 1.24 3.25
C SER A 173 -2.73 0.79 4.68
N GLY A 174 -1.68 -0.03 4.83
CA GLY A 174 -1.25 -0.60 6.11
C GLY A 174 -2.01 -1.85 6.56
N ILE A 175 -2.99 -2.32 5.80
CA ILE A 175 -3.78 -3.52 6.11
C ILE A 175 -3.18 -4.72 5.37
N PRO A 176 -2.66 -5.73 6.09
CA PRO A 176 -2.16 -6.95 5.48
C PRO A 176 -3.31 -7.89 5.09
N VAL A 177 -3.24 -8.44 3.87
CA VAL A 177 -4.10 -9.52 3.38
C VAL A 177 -3.21 -10.68 2.94
N TRP A 178 -3.30 -11.79 3.66
CA TRP A 178 -2.58 -13.02 3.32
C TRP A 178 -3.50 -13.94 2.52
N ALA A 179 -3.01 -14.34 1.35
CA ALA A 179 -3.79 -15.02 0.33
C ALA A 179 -2.92 -16.09 -0.35
N PRO A 180 -2.78 -17.27 0.28
CA PRO A 180 -1.95 -18.32 -0.26
C PRO A 180 -2.61 -18.97 -1.48
N LEU A 181 -1.77 -19.47 -2.39
CA LEU A 181 -2.18 -20.25 -3.55
C LEU A 181 -1.34 -21.52 -3.61
N GLN A 182 -1.96 -22.67 -3.84
CA GLN A 182 -1.24 -23.92 -4.06
C GLN A 182 -1.30 -24.34 -5.52
N ILE A 183 -0.17 -24.79 -6.06
CA ILE A 183 -0.09 -25.47 -7.35
C ILE A 183 0.25 -26.94 -7.07
N ALA A 184 -0.52 -27.86 -7.66
CA ALA A 184 -0.27 -29.30 -7.59
C ALA A 184 1.05 -29.67 -8.27
N SER A 185 1.54 -30.90 -8.09
CA SER A 185 2.89 -31.29 -8.50
C SER A 185 3.22 -31.00 -9.97
N TRP A 186 4.42 -30.44 -10.20
CA TRP A 186 4.97 -30.19 -11.53
C TRP A 186 6.49 -30.40 -11.55
N SER A 187 7.07 -30.71 -12.72
CA SER A 187 8.52 -30.94 -12.84
C SER A 187 9.33 -29.66 -13.01
N ASN A 188 10.66 -29.78 -12.89
CA ASN A 188 11.63 -28.70 -13.08
C ASN A 188 11.74 -28.14 -14.51
N THR A 189 10.87 -28.57 -15.43
CA THR A 189 10.76 -28.04 -16.78
C THR A 189 9.89 -26.78 -16.87
N ASN A 190 9.23 -26.42 -15.76
CA ASN A 190 8.47 -25.18 -15.63
C ASN A 190 8.82 -24.46 -14.31
N ASP A 191 8.84 -23.14 -14.40
CA ASP A 191 8.81 -22.21 -13.28
C ASP A 191 7.42 -21.57 -13.22
N PHE A 192 6.87 -21.45 -12.02
CA PHE A 192 5.69 -20.62 -11.75
C PHE A 192 6.10 -19.40 -10.94
N THR A 193 5.69 -18.21 -11.40
CA THR A 193 5.81 -16.96 -10.66
C THR A 193 4.41 -16.51 -10.26
N VAL A 194 4.18 -16.37 -8.97
CA VAL A 194 2.88 -15.96 -8.41
C VAL A 194 3.02 -14.60 -7.76
N HIS A 195 2.07 -13.73 -8.04
CA HIS A 195 1.87 -12.44 -7.39
C HIS A 195 0.39 -12.29 -7.06
N TYR A 196 0.08 -12.07 -5.80
CA TYR A 196 -1.27 -11.76 -5.37
C TYR A 196 -1.49 -10.25 -5.34
N SER A 197 -2.66 -9.80 -5.77
CA SER A 197 -3.06 -8.40 -5.71
C SER A 197 -4.45 -8.28 -5.10
N TYR A 198 -4.58 -7.42 -4.09
CA TYR A 198 -5.87 -7.03 -3.53
C TYR A 198 -6.35 -5.77 -4.25
N LYS A 199 -7.30 -5.91 -5.19
CA LYS A 199 -7.70 -4.87 -6.14
C LYS A 199 -8.28 -3.64 -5.44
N HIS A 200 -7.78 -2.47 -5.86
CA HIS A 200 -8.35 -1.16 -5.63
C HIS A 200 -9.03 -0.64 -6.92
N ILE A 201 -9.98 0.29 -6.82
CA ILE A 201 -10.67 0.92 -7.98
C ILE A 201 -9.72 1.58 -9.01
N ASN A 202 -8.47 1.82 -8.62
CA ASN A 202 -7.44 2.48 -9.44
C ASN A 202 -6.35 1.52 -9.96
N ASP A 203 -6.47 0.20 -9.73
CA ASP A 203 -5.48 -0.73 -10.25
C ASP A 203 -5.54 -0.80 -11.78
N SER A 204 -4.40 -0.50 -12.39
CA SER A 204 -4.20 -0.47 -13.85
C SER A 204 -4.17 -1.86 -14.48
N LEU A 205 -4.65 -2.90 -13.78
CA LEU A 205 -4.60 -4.28 -14.27
C LEU A 205 -5.43 -4.46 -15.55
N GLY A 206 -6.36 -3.55 -15.86
CA GLY A 206 -7.22 -3.65 -17.05
C GLY A 206 -8.08 -4.92 -17.04
N ILE A 207 -8.19 -5.58 -15.89
CA ILE A 207 -8.93 -6.82 -15.69
C ILE A 207 -10.37 -6.43 -15.46
N HIS A 208 -11.19 -6.89 -16.39
CA HIS A 208 -12.62 -6.70 -16.33
C HIS A 208 -13.20 -7.47 -15.13
N THR A 209 -13.97 -6.80 -14.28
CA THR A 209 -14.67 -7.42 -13.12
C THR A 209 -16.16 -7.32 -13.34
N TRP A 210 -16.98 -7.92 -12.49
CA TRP A 210 -18.44 -7.82 -12.62
C TRP A 210 -18.94 -6.37 -12.82
N ALA A 211 -18.23 -5.36 -12.28
CA ALA A 211 -18.47 -3.92 -12.44
C ALA A 211 -18.49 -3.40 -13.90
N ASP A 212 -17.95 -4.13 -14.90
CA ASP A 212 -18.06 -3.78 -16.33
C ASP A 212 -19.05 -4.64 -17.12
N GLY A 213 -19.71 -5.60 -16.44
CA GLY A 213 -20.91 -6.30 -16.91
C GLY A 213 -20.82 -7.03 -18.26
N SER A 214 -19.62 -7.25 -18.83
CA SER A 214 -19.55 -7.65 -20.25
C SER A 214 -18.49 -8.68 -20.62
N SER A 215 -17.92 -9.44 -19.67
CA SER A 215 -16.89 -10.44 -20.01
C SER A 215 -16.99 -11.76 -19.22
N MET A 216 -18.20 -12.24 -18.94
CA MET A 216 -18.43 -13.54 -18.30
C MET A 216 -18.61 -14.65 -19.34
N GLY A 217 -17.80 -15.70 -19.25
CA GLY A 217 -17.98 -16.92 -20.03
C GLY A 217 -19.14 -17.77 -19.53
N THR A 218 -19.45 -18.83 -20.27
CA THR A 218 -20.58 -19.73 -19.97
C THR A 218 -20.50 -20.31 -18.55
N GLY A 219 -21.61 -20.20 -17.80
CA GLY A 219 -21.75 -20.79 -16.47
C GLY A 219 -21.10 -19.98 -15.35
N ILE A 220 -20.81 -18.70 -15.59
CA ILE A 220 -20.42 -17.72 -14.59
C ILE A 220 -21.46 -16.62 -14.59
N ASP A 221 -21.96 -16.28 -13.40
CA ASP A 221 -22.84 -15.13 -13.19
C ASP A 221 -22.01 -13.87 -12.89
N HIS A 222 -21.06 -13.98 -11.96
CA HIS A 222 -20.16 -12.89 -11.60
C HIS A 222 -18.82 -13.41 -11.05
N VAL A 223 -17.85 -12.50 -10.94
CA VAL A 223 -16.46 -12.75 -10.54
C VAL A 223 -16.07 -11.76 -9.45
N SER A 224 -15.32 -12.21 -8.43
CA SER A 224 -14.89 -11.34 -7.33
C SER A 224 -14.11 -10.12 -7.84
N GLY A 225 -14.37 -8.98 -7.22
CA GLY A 225 -13.70 -7.70 -7.49
C GLY A 225 -12.49 -7.44 -6.60
N LYS A 226 -12.16 -8.28 -5.61
CA LYS A 226 -11.12 -7.98 -4.60
C LYS A 226 -9.82 -8.74 -4.75
N GLU A 227 -9.85 -10.05 -4.97
CA GLU A 227 -8.64 -10.88 -4.87
C GLU A 227 -8.22 -11.42 -6.24
N PHE A 228 -6.98 -11.16 -6.64
CA PHE A 228 -6.45 -11.68 -7.92
C PHE A 228 -5.09 -12.33 -7.72
N TRP A 229 -4.96 -13.54 -8.25
CA TRP A 229 -3.67 -14.21 -8.35
C TRP A 229 -3.18 -14.13 -9.79
N LEU A 230 -2.07 -13.41 -9.97
CA LEU A 230 -1.34 -13.31 -11.21
C LEU A 230 -0.31 -14.44 -11.24
N VAL A 231 -0.52 -15.41 -12.13
CA VAL A 231 0.28 -16.63 -12.19
C VAL A 231 0.92 -16.77 -13.56
N ASP A 232 2.20 -16.47 -13.64
CA ASP A 232 3.00 -16.63 -14.85
C ASP A 232 3.69 -17.99 -14.85
N ARG A 233 3.58 -18.69 -15.96
CA ARG A 233 4.31 -19.93 -16.21
C ARG A 233 5.36 -19.70 -17.29
N THR A 234 6.59 -20.09 -17.00
CA THR A 234 7.69 -20.09 -17.97
C THR A 234 8.36 -21.45 -18.05
N GLY A 235 8.82 -21.86 -19.23
CA GLY A 235 9.49 -23.14 -19.44
C GLY A 235 8.87 -23.94 -20.59
N ALA A 236 9.45 -25.11 -20.86
CA ALA A 236 9.11 -25.94 -22.02
C ALA A 236 8.24 -27.16 -21.67
N GLY A 237 7.91 -27.39 -20.40
CA GLY A 237 7.02 -28.49 -20.03
C GLY A 237 5.62 -28.28 -20.60
N THR A 238 4.77 -29.32 -20.59
CA THR A 238 3.37 -29.28 -21.07
C THR A 238 2.35 -29.60 -19.98
N GLN A 239 2.81 -29.89 -18.75
CA GLN A 239 1.94 -30.23 -17.61
C GLN A 239 0.94 -29.12 -17.32
N THR A 240 -0.27 -29.50 -16.90
CA THR A 240 -1.34 -28.58 -16.51
C THR A 240 -1.74 -28.85 -15.05
N PRO A 241 -0.84 -28.58 -14.08
CA PRO A 241 -1.17 -28.80 -12.67
C PRO A 241 -2.41 -28.02 -12.26
N THR A 242 -3.17 -28.58 -11.34
CA THR A 242 -4.30 -27.88 -10.73
C THR A 242 -3.80 -26.78 -9.79
N VAL A 243 -4.62 -25.75 -9.65
CA VAL A 243 -4.47 -24.62 -8.75
C VAL A 243 -5.56 -24.71 -7.69
N THR A 244 -5.16 -24.53 -6.44
CA THR A 244 -6.05 -24.40 -5.30
C THR A 244 -5.92 -22.99 -4.74
N LEU A 245 -7.02 -22.24 -4.75
CA LEU A 245 -7.15 -20.96 -4.05
C LEU A 245 -7.66 -21.20 -2.64
N TYR A 246 -7.23 -20.35 -1.72
CA TYR A 246 -7.68 -20.36 -0.34
C TYR A 246 -8.24 -19.00 0.02
N TRP A 247 -9.49 -18.95 0.50
CA TRP A 247 -9.96 -17.79 1.23
C TRP A 247 -9.69 -18.02 2.72
N LYS A 248 -8.94 -17.10 3.32
CA LYS A 248 -8.66 -17.11 4.77
C LYS A 248 -9.66 -16.28 5.57
N ASP A 249 -10.33 -15.38 4.87
CA ASP A 249 -11.38 -14.52 5.39
C ASP A 249 -12.38 -14.30 4.26
N ALA A 250 -13.47 -15.06 4.30
CA ALA A 250 -14.50 -15.05 3.27
C ALA A 250 -15.07 -13.64 3.03
N THR A 251 -15.15 -12.78 4.04
CA THR A 251 -15.59 -11.39 3.88
C THR A 251 -14.61 -10.60 3.02
N LYS A 252 -13.30 -10.78 3.20
CA LYS A 252 -12.28 -10.12 2.35
C LYS A 252 -12.26 -10.65 0.92
N SER A 253 -12.64 -11.92 0.76
CA SER A 253 -12.74 -12.62 -0.52
C SER A 253 -14.07 -12.41 -1.24
N GLU A 254 -14.98 -11.58 -0.71
CA GLU A 254 -16.34 -11.40 -1.27
C GLU A 254 -17.12 -12.72 -1.37
N ILE A 255 -16.91 -13.62 -0.41
CA ILE A 255 -17.69 -14.84 -0.27
C ILE A 255 -18.65 -14.59 0.88
N GLU A 256 -19.96 -14.57 0.62
CA GLU A 256 -20.96 -14.30 1.64
C GLU A 256 -21.27 -15.53 2.51
N LYS A 257 -21.74 -15.23 3.72
CA LYS A 257 -22.34 -16.23 4.61
C LYS A 257 -23.86 -16.18 4.44
N GLN A 258 -24.43 -16.97 3.55
CA GLN A 258 -25.86 -17.26 3.69
C GLN A 258 -26.04 -18.19 4.90
N ALA A 259 -27.00 -17.89 5.76
CA ALA A 259 -27.30 -18.71 6.93
C ALA A 259 -28.45 -19.68 6.60
N PRO A 260 -28.30 -20.99 6.85
CA PRO A 260 -27.08 -21.67 7.29
C PRO A 260 -26.02 -21.68 6.17
N TYR A 261 -24.73 -21.59 6.53
CA TYR A 261 -23.65 -21.76 5.57
C TYR A 261 -23.62 -23.25 5.21
N ASP A 262 -24.48 -23.63 4.28
CA ASP A 262 -24.72 -24.99 3.88
C ASP A 262 -23.96 -25.34 2.59
N GLY A 263 -24.04 -26.62 2.19
CA GLY A 263 -23.32 -27.09 1.01
C GLY A 263 -23.71 -26.39 -0.28
N ASP A 264 -24.88 -25.74 -0.34
CA ASP A 264 -25.41 -25.13 -1.55
C ASP A 264 -24.68 -23.83 -1.90
N THR A 265 -24.33 -22.99 -0.93
CA THR A 265 -23.53 -21.76 -1.17
C THR A 265 -22.11 -22.07 -1.63
N LEU A 266 -21.44 -23.03 -0.99
CA LEU A 266 -20.13 -23.52 -1.44
C LEU A 266 -20.19 -24.16 -2.82
N SER A 267 -21.29 -24.84 -3.17
CA SER A 267 -21.45 -25.47 -4.49
C SER A 267 -21.56 -24.43 -5.62
N ASP A 268 -21.97 -23.20 -5.31
CA ASP A 268 -22.10 -22.12 -6.26
C ASP A 268 -20.74 -21.48 -6.62
N LEU A 269 -19.76 -21.52 -5.72
CA LEU A 269 -18.42 -21.02 -5.98
C LEU A 269 -17.74 -21.78 -7.12
N ALA A 270 -17.01 -21.02 -7.93
CA ALA A 270 -16.17 -21.49 -9.02
C ALA A 270 -14.78 -20.84 -8.94
N LEU A 271 -13.77 -21.54 -9.41
CA LEU A 271 -12.51 -20.93 -9.77
C LEU A 271 -12.63 -20.41 -11.21
N VAL A 272 -12.21 -19.18 -11.46
CA VAL A 272 -12.30 -18.56 -12.79
C VAL A 272 -10.94 -18.04 -13.25
N HIS A 273 -10.77 -17.96 -14.57
CA HIS A 273 -9.54 -17.49 -15.21
C HIS A 273 -9.83 -16.54 -16.37
N TRP A 274 -9.11 -15.43 -16.44
CA TRP A 274 -9.24 -14.50 -17.56
C TRP A 274 -8.37 -14.93 -18.74
N ASN A 275 -9.00 -15.24 -19.88
CA ASN A 275 -8.29 -15.71 -21.07
C ASN A 275 -7.80 -14.60 -22.01
N GLY A 276 -7.96 -13.33 -21.62
CA GLY A 276 -7.66 -12.16 -22.46
C GLY A 276 -8.89 -11.49 -23.07
N SER A 277 -10.04 -12.17 -23.08
CA SER A 277 -11.32 -11.64 -23.59
C SER A 277 -12.50 -11.84 -22.64
N GLN A 278 -12.52 -12.93 -21.88
CA GLN A 278 -13.57 -13.25 -20.92
C GLN A 278 -13.05 -14.12 -19.79
N TRP A 279 -13.85 -14.23 -18.73
CA TRP A 279 -13.64 -15.17 -17.64
C TRP A 279 -14.12 -16.56 -18.03
N ASP A 280 -13.22 -17.52 -18.04
CA ASP A 280 -13.51 -18.93 -18.24
C ASP A 280 -13.80 -19.60 -16.89
N ASN A 281 -14.83 -20.46 -16.89
CA ASN A 281 -15.17 -21.27 -15.73
C ASN A 281 -14.20 -22.44 -15.61
N MET A 282 -13.31 -22.38 -14.63
CA MET A 282 -12.34 -23.45 -14.37
C MET A 282 -12.91 -24.55 -13.46
N GLY A 283 -14.19 -24.41 -13.08
CA GLY A 283 -14.93 -25.34 -12.26
C GLY A 283 -14.41 -25.41 -10.82
N GLY A 284 -14.44 -26.62 -10.28
CA GLY A 284 -14.05 -26.91 -8.91
C GLY A 284 -15.22 -27.08 -7.95
N THR A 285 -14.91 -27.76 -6.84
CA THR A 285 -15.82 -27.95 -5.71
C THR A 285 -15.20 -27.29 -4.50
N ALA A 286 -15.85 -26.23 -4.00
CA ALA A 286 -15.40 -25.53 -2.82
C ALA A 286 -15.61 -26.39 -1.57
N SER A 287 -14.71 -26.25 -0.60
CA SER A 287 -14.78 -26.95 0.69
C SER A 287 -14.23 -26.05 1.79
N GLY A 288 -14.72 -26.23 3.02
CA GLY A 288 -14.25 -25.43 4.15
C GLY A 288 -15.31 -25.20 5.20
N THR A 289 -15.03 -24.30 6.13
CA THR A 289 -15.95 -23.84 7.17
C THR A 289 -15.77 -22.35 7.33
N TRP A 290 -16.87 -21.60 7.24
CA TRP A 290 -16.85 -20.14 7.39
C TRP A 290 -16.00 -19.70 8.60
N PRO A 291 -15.13 -18.68 8.45
CA PRO A 291 -14.93 -17.81 7.28
C PRO A 291 -13.83 -18.30 6.32
N SER A 292 -13.46 -19.58 6.32
CA SER A 292 -12.30 -20.06 5.58
C SER A 292 -12.57 -21.30 4.74
N GLY A 293 -11.79 -21.49 3.69
CA GLY A 293 -11.86 -22.68 2.87
C GLY A 293 -10.99 -22.60 1.64
N GLN A 294 -11.27 -23.47 0.68
CA GLN A 294 -10.50 -23.64 -0.53
C GLN A 294 -11.35 -24.13 -1.70
N ILE A 295 -10.89 -23.85 -2.90
CA ILE A 295 -11.44 -24.39 -4.15
C ILE A 295 -10.29 -24.77 -5.08
N THR A 296 -10.39 -25.95 -5.68
CA THR A 296 -9.43 -26.46 -6.66
C THR A 296 -10.13 -26.57 -8.00
N ASN A 297 -9.51 -26.04 -9.07
CA ASN A 297 -10.08 -26.16 -10.41
C ASN A 297 -10.24 -27.63 -10.85
N SER A 298 -11.27 -27.90 -11.65
CA SER A 298 -11.52 -29.22 -12.27
C SER A 298 -11.25 -29.22 -13.77
N VAL A 299 -11.15 -28.04 -14.39
CA VAL A 299 -10.82 -27.85 -15.81
C VAL A 299 -9.35 -27.49 -15.95
N ALA A 300 -8.63 -28.11 -16.90
CA ALA A 300 -7.22 -27.83 -17.12
C ALA A 300 -6.98 -26.43 -17.71
N PHE A 301 -5.99 -25.70 -17.19
CA PHE A 301 -5.61 -24.37 -17.68
C PHE A 301 -4.92 -24.42 -19.05
N SER A 302 -5.29 -23.49 -19.93
CA SER A 302 -4.55 -23.11 -21.14
C SER A 302 -3.62 -21.91 -20.91
N GLY A 303 -4.00 -21.03 -19.98
CA GLY A 303 -3.22 -19.96 -19.35
C GLY A 303 -3.57 -19.87 -17.86
N TYR A 304 -2.78 -19.17 -17.05
CA TYR A 304 -2.96 -19.15 -15.59
C TYR A 304 -3.24 -17.78 -15.00
N SER A 305 -3.16 -16.69 -15.76
CA SER A 305 -3.22 -15.34 -15.17
C SER A 305 -4.21 -14.42 -15.88
N PRO A 306 -4.98 -13.62 -15.14
CA PRO A 306 -5.29 -13.76 -13.70
C PRO A 306 -6.20 -14.97 -13.39
N ILE A 307 -6.20 -15.39 -12.13
CA ILE A 307 -7.14 -16.32 -11.51
C ILE A 307 -7.81 -15.64 -10.31
N THR A 308 -9.10 -15.93 -10.07
CA THR A 308 -9.85 -15.47 -8.89
C THR A 308 -11.05 -16.39 -8.58
N PHE A 309 -11.89 -16.00 -7.62
CA PHE A 309 -13.18 -16.61 -7.31
C PHE A 309 -14.28 -16.06 -8.22
N GLY A 310 -15.22 -16.91 -8.58
CA GLY A 310 -16.48 -16.49 -9.20
C GLY A 310 -17.66 -17.30 -8.65
N SER A 311 -18.84 -16.91 -9.08
CA SER A 311 -20.09 -17.57 -8.70
C SER A 311 -20.82 -18.03 -9.95
N LYS A 312 -21.44 -19.20 -9.86
CA LYS A 312 -22.20 -19.79 -10.97
C LYS A 312 -23.58 -19.17 -11.10
N THR A 313 -24.13 -18.63 -10.01
CA THR A 313 -25.44 -17.97 -9.97
C THR A 313 -25.40 -16.73 -9.06
N GLY A 314 -26.49 -15.97 -9.00
CA GLY A 314 -26.65 -14.86 -8.06
C GLY A 314 -26.85 -15.28 -6.60
N LYS A 315 -26.66 -16.57 -6.26
CA LYS A 315 -26.79 -17.08 -4.88
C LYS A 315 -25.68 -16.63 -3.95
N ASN A 316 -24.57 -16.11 -4.47
CA ASN A 316 -23.57 -15.42 -3.67
C ASN A 316 -23.64 -13.93 -4.02
N PRO A 317 -24.69 -13.20 -3.58
CA PRO A 317 -24.86 -11.81 -3.98
C PRO A 317 -23.74 -11.01 -3.32
N LEU A 318 -22.71 -10.66 -4.08
CA LEU A 318 -21.66 -9.78 -3.59
C LEU A 318 -22.30 -8.52 -3.01
N PRO A 319 -21.96 -8.12 -1.78
CA PRO A 319 -22.58 -6.97 -1.14
C PRO A 319 -22.27 -5.70 -1.93
N VAL A 320 -23.19 -4.74 -1.83
CA VAL A 320 -23.11 -3.40 -2.46
C VAL A 320 -21.68 -2.87 -2.48
N GLU A 321 -21.11 -2.75 -3.66
CA GLU A 321 -19.76 -2.19 -3.83
C GLU A 321 -19.88 -0.67 -3.92
N LEU A 322 -19.77 -0.02 -2.77
CA LEU A 322 -19.45 1.40 -2.70
C LEU A 322 -18.07 1.60 -3.34
N LEU A 323 -18.04 2.20 -4.52
CA LEU A 323 -16.84 2.40 -5.33
C LEU A 323 -15.95 3.50 -4.77
N ASP A 324 -16.57 4.60 -4.36
CA ASP A 324 -15.90 5.78 -3.84
C ASP A 324 -16.86 6.56 -2.94
N PHE A 325 -16.31 7.22 -1.92
CA PHE A 325 -17.00 8.25 -1.15
C PHE A 325 -16.02 9.41 -0.97
N SER A 326 -16.39 10.60 -1.45
CA SER A 326 -15.54 11.77 -1.45
C SER A 326 -16.34 13.03 -1.14
N GLY A 327 -15.63 14.09 -0.72
CA GLY A 327 -16.24 15.34 -0.30
C GLY A 327 -15.41 16.54 -0.71
N ILE A 328 -16.08 17.58 -1.20
CA ILE A 328 -15.46 18.82 -1.67
C ILE A 328 -16.12 19.99 -0.96
N CYS A 329 -15.34 20.84 -0.31
CA CYS A 329 -15.86 22.07 0.28
C CYS A 329 -16.05 23.15 -0.79
N ASN A 330 -17.27 23.66 -0.91
CA ASN A 330 -17.67 24.74 -1.81
C ASN A 330 -18.20 25.92 -0.98
N ASN A 331 -17.32 26.82 -0.50
CA ASN A 331 -17.55 28.10 0.21
C ASN A 331 -18.65 28.17 1.32
N THR A 332 -19.86 27.75 1.01
CA THR A 332 -21.09 27.70 1.81
C THR A 332 -21.62 26.30 2.08
N SER A 333 -21.08 25.25 1.43
CA SER A 333 -21.51 23.85 1.61
C SER A 333 -20.36 22.86 1.43
N ILE A 334 -20.53 21.64 1.92
CA ILE A 334 -19.70 20.49 1.59
C ILE A 334 -20.51 19.60 0.65
N ASP A 335 -20.04 19.41 -0.57
CA ASP A 335 -20.65 18.51 -1.53
C ASP A 335 -20.01 17.13 -1.40
N LEU A 336 -20.85 16.15 -1.09
CA LEU A 336 -20.47 14.77 -0.90
C LEU A 336 -20.93 13.95 -2.11
N PHE A 337 -20.04 13.10 -2.60
CA PHE A 337 -20.25 12.27 -3.77
C PHE A 337 -19.92 10.84 -3.41
N TRP A 338 -20.78 9.92 -3.82
CA TRP A 338 -20.45 8.50 -3.80
C TRP A 338 -21.07 7.79 -4.98
N ASN A 339 -20.51 6.63 -5.30
CA ASN A 339 -21.01 5.82 -6.39
C ASN A 339 -21.12 4.36 -5.94
N THR A 340 -22.17 3.68 -6.37
CA THR A 340 -22.32 2.24 -6.23
C THR A 340 -22.11 1.58 -7.58
N ALA A 341 -21.36 0.48 -7.64
CA ALA A 341 -21.26 -0.34 -8.86
C ALA A 341 -22.50 -1.23 -9.02
N SER A 342 -23.03 -1.74 -7.91
CA SER A 342 -24.28 -2.47 -7.79
C SER A 342 -24.87 -2.20 -6.42
N GLU A 343 -26.17 -2.42 -6.32
CA GLU A 343 -26.90 -2.43 -5.08
C GLU A 343 -27.68 -3.74 -5.02
N THR A 344 -27.59 -4.46 -3.91
CA THR A 344 -28.40 -5.64 -3.66
C THR A 344 -29.00 -5.47 -2.29
N ASN A 345 -30.32 -5.61 -2.19
CA ASN A 345 -31.07 -5.46 -0.95
C ASN A 345 -30.91 -4.10 -0.24
N ASN A 346 -30.41 -3.06 -0.92
CA ASN A 346 -30.11 -1.77 -0.30
C ASN A 346 -31.37 -0.91 -0.16
N ASN A 347 -31.76 -0.64 1.08
CA ASN A 347 -32.91 0.22 1.35
C ASN A 347 -32.50 1.71 1.28
N PHE A 348 -31.46 2.11 2.02
CA PHE A 348 -30.98 3.49 2.02
C PHE A 348 -29.56 3.63 2.58
N PHE A 349 -28.91 4.74 2.21
CA PHE A 349 -27.71 5.25 2.86
C PHE A 349 -28.07 6.28 3.93
N THR A 350 -27.56 6.11 5.14
CA THR A 350 -27.50 7.16 6.16
C THR A 350 -26.16 7.87 6.04
N LEU A 351 -26.19 9.17 5.78
CA LEU A 351 -25.02 10.02 5.86
C LEU A 351 -24.84 10.48 7.31
N GLU A 352 -23.66 10.23 7.87
CA GLU A 352 -23.28 10.63 9.21
C GLU A 352 -22.03 11.50 9.17
N TYR A 353 -21.91 12.40 10.14
CA TYR A 353 -20.79 13.32 10.27
C TYR A 353 -20.35 13.52 11.72
N THR A 354 -19.10 13.92 11.91
CA THR A 354 -18.52 14.18 13.24
C THR A 354 -17.36 15.18 13.13
N ASP A 355 -17.10 15.91 14.19
CA ASP A 355 -15.93 16.78 14.40
C ASP A 355 -14.89 16.16 15.34
N ASP A 356 -15.21 15.08 16.05
CA ASP A 356 -14.38 14.49 17.11
C ASP A 356 -14.02 13.00 16.89
N LEU A 357 -14.53 12.39 15.81
CA LEU A 357 -14.40 10.95 15.47
C LEU A 357 -15.02 9.97 16.49
N GLN A 358 -15.70 10.47 17.51
CA GLN A 358 -16.30 9.68 18.58
C GLN A 358 -17.83 9.74 18.52
N ASN A 359 -18.39 10.93 18.38
CA ASN A 359 -19.81 11.20 18.37
C ASN A 359 -20.29 11.51 16.95
N TRP A 360 -21.02 10.56 16.36
CA TRP A 360 -21.55 10.67 15.01
C TRP A 360 -22.96 11.24 15.02
N SER A 361 -23.16 12.31 14.27
CA SER A 361 -24.45 12.98 14.05
C SER A 361 -25.05 12.55 12.71
N PHE A 362 -26.38 12.48 12.68
CA PHE A 362 -27.15 12.21 11.46
C PHE A 362 -27.22 13.46 10.57
N ALA A 363 -26.84 13.34 9.29
CA ALA A 363 -27.03 14.40 8.30
C ALA A 363 -28.27 14.15 7.44
N SER A 364 -28.39 12.97 6.81
CA SER A 364 -29.50 12.65 5.92
C SER A 364 -29.65 11.16 5.66
N ASN A 365 -30.84 10.76 5.21
CA ASN A 365 -31.06 9.48 4.55
C ASN A 365 -31.25 9.70 3.04
N ILE A 366 -30.59 8.87 2.24
CA ILE A 366 -30.68 8.87 0.79
C ILE A 366 -31.12 7.47 0.36
N SER A 367 -32.27 7.37 -0.30
CA SER A 367 -32.80 6.08 -0.76
C SER A 367 -31.80 5.38 -1.68
N GLY A 368 -31.60 4.09 -1.43
CA GLY A 368 -30.91 3.20 -2.35
C GLY A 368 -31.81 2.83 -3.52
N ALA A 369 -31.22 2.18 -4.53
CA ALA A 369 -31.89 1.63 -5.69
C ALA A 369 -32.59 0.28 -5.42
N GLY A 370 -32.48 -0.27 -4.20
CA GLY A 370 -33.03 -1.57 -3.85
C GLY A 370 -32.18 -2.70 -4.42
N ASN A 371 -32.33 -2.94 -5.73
CA ASN A 371 -31.46 -3.84 -6.49
C ASN A 371 -31.06 -3.15 -7.80
N SER A 372 -29.76 -2.98 -8.04
CA SER A 372 -29.18 -2.41 -9.25
C SER A 372 -27.89 -3.15 -9.59
N ASN A 373 -27.68 -3.46 -10.87
CA ASN A 373 -26.40 -3.93 -11.38
C ASN A 373 -25.74 -2.88 -12.29
N VAL A 374 -26.17 -1.62 -12.16
CA VAL A 374 -25.71 -0.49 -12.95
C VAL A 374 -25.05 0.49 -12.00
N PHE A 375 -23.99 1.14 -12.49
CA PHE A 375 -23.34 2.26 -11.82
C PHE A 375 -24.36 3.35 -11.47
N ILE A 376 -24.47 3.72 -10.19
CA ILE A 376 -25.35 4.81 -9.74
C ILE A 376 -24.53 5.85 -9.01
N PRO A 377 -24.48 7.09 -9.54
CA PRO A 377 -23.89 8.22 -8.84
C PRO A 377 -24.90 8.83 -7.86
N TYR A 378 -24.41 9.18 -6.69
CA TYR A 378 -25.14 9.88 -5.65
C TYR A 378 -24.43 11.18 -5.28
N HIS A 379 -25.23 12.15 -4.84
CA HIS A 379 -24.78 13.47 -4.43
C HIS A 379 -25.60 13.97 -3.25
N TYR A 380 -24.93 14.62 -2.31
CA TYR A 380 -25.57 15.33 -1.21
C TYR A 380 -24.80 16.59 -0.84
N SER A 381 -25.50 17.73 -0.76
CA SER A 381 -24.93 19.00 -0.28
C SER A 381 -25.22 19.21 1.20
N PHE A 382 -24.18 19.29 2.01
CA PHE A 382 -24.24 19.56 3.44
C PHE A 382 -24.02 21.06 3.73
N TYR A 383 -25.01 21.73 4.32
CA TYR A 383 -25.06 23.20 4.44
C TYR A 383 -24.72 23.75 5.84
N GLN A 384 -24.15 22.94 6.73
CA GLN A 384 -23.77 23.45 8.05
C GLN A 384 -22.48 24.26 7.94
N GLN A 385 -22.45 25.45 8.56
CA GLN A 385 -21.23 26.22 8.69
C GLN A 385 -20.24 25.45 9.56
N VAL A 386 -19.05 25.22 9.01
CA VAL A 386 -17.93 24.63 9.76
C VAL A 386 -16.67 25.41 9.52
N ALA A 387 -15.99 25.72 10.62
CA ALA A 387 -14.71 26.42 10.65
C ALA A 387 -13.51 25.47 10.65
N GLU A 388 -13.74 24.16 10.73
CA GLU A 388 -12.71 23.12 10.89
C GLU A 388 -12.98 21.92 9.96
N THR A 389 -12.11 20.91 10.02
CA THR A 389 -12.29 19.64 9.30
C THR A 389 -13.49 18.87 9.85
N ILE A 390 -14.42 18.48 8.98
CA ILE A 390 -15.47 17.50 9.32
C ILE A 390 -15.08 16.14 8.76
N PHE A 391 -15.43 15.09 9.50
CA PHE A 391 -15.38 13.72 9.03
C PHE A 391 -16.77 13.22 8.66
N PHE A 392 -16.88 12.49 7.55
CA PHE A 392 -18.12 11.89 7.07
C PHE A 392 -17.96 10.38 6.89
N ARG A 393 -19.05 9.65 7.05
CA ARG A 393 -19.18 8.25 6.62
C ARG A 393 -20.59 7.98 6.10
N LEU A 394 -20.71 6.98 5.26
CA LEU A 394 -21.98 6.40 4.87
C LEU A 394 -22.25 5.16 5.70
N LYS A 395 -23.49 4.99 6.14
CA LYS A 395 -24.01 3.75 6.69
C LYS A 395 -25.07 3.23 5.73
N GLN A 396 -24.78 2.15 5.05
CA GLN A 396 -25.74 1.49 4.19
C GLN A 396 -26.65 0.59 5.04
N THR A 397 -27.96 0.67 4.84
CA THR A 397 -28.95 -0.16 5.54
C THR A 397 -29.78 -0.94 4.54
N ASP A 398 -29.86 -2.25 4.76
CA ASP A 398 -30.60 -3.17 3.89
C ASP A 398 -32.08 -3.26 4.28
N PHE A 399 -32.93 -3.88 3.44
CA PHE A 399 -34.36 -4.04 3.74
C PHE A 399 -34.65 -4.91 4.97
N ASP A 400 -33.71 -5.79 5.35
CA ASP A 400 -33.81 -6.62 6.55
C ASP A 400 -33.28 -5.93 7.82
N GLY A 401 -32.76 -4.71 7.68
CA GLY A 401 -32.23 -3.88 8.78
C GLY A 401 -30.75 -4.12 9.11
N ASN A 402 -30.06 -5.02 8.39
CA ASN A 402 -28.61 -5.12 8.48
C ASN A 402 -27.94 -3.86 7.92
N PHE A 403 -26.73 -3.55 8.40
CA PHE A 403 -26.00 -2.38 7.93
C PHE A 403 -24.49 -2.56 7.92
N SER A 404 -23.83 -1.78 7.06
CA SER A 404 -22.37 -1.66 6.95
C SER A 404 -21.98 -0.18 6.87
N TYR A 405 -20.73 0.15 7.22
CA TYR A 405 -20.20 1.50 7.11
C TYR A 405 -19.14 1.59 6.00
N SER A 406 -19.08 2.73 5.33
CA SER A 406 -17.98 3.08 4.43
C SER A 406 -16.69 3.39 5.19
N GLU A 407 -15.61 3.61 4.46
CA GLU A 407 -14.47 4.37 4.99
C GLU A 407 -14.90 5.78 5.42
N ILE A 408 -14.15 6.35 6.35
CA ILE A 408 -14.36 7.71 6.83
C ILE A 408 -13.56 8.65 5.93
N ILE A 409 -14.21 9.68 5.40
CA ILE A 409 -13.54 10.76 4.68
C ILE A 409 -13.44 12.01 5.55
N SER A 410 -12.38 12.79 5.35
CA SER A 410 -12.24 14.11 5.96
C SER A 410 -12.41 15.18 4.89
N VAL A 411 -13.16 16.23 5.21
CA VAL A 411 -13.32 17.41 4.37
C VAL A 411 -12.91 18.61 5.19
N SER A 412 -11.79 19.23 4.83
CA SER A 412 -11.37 20.49 5.39
C SER A 412 -12.01 21.64 4.62
N CYS A 413 -12.84 22.41 5.30
CA CYS A 413 -13.30 23.70 4.83
C CYS A 413 -12.38 24.79 5.36
N ASP A 414 -11.06 24.67 5.10
CA ASP A 414 -10.08 25.72 5.42
C ASP A 414 -10.46 27.00 4.69
N ARG A 415 -11.34 27.78 5.32
CA ARG A 415 -11.52 29.18 5.02
C ARG A 415 -10.18 29.79 5.34
N GLN A 416 -9.35 30.00 4.32
CA GLN A 416 -8.24 30.92 4.46
C GLN A 416 -8.88 32.20 5.01
N PRO A 417 -8.57 32.65 6.24
CA PRO A 417 -9.22 33.82 6.85
C PRO A 417 -8.94 35.10 6.05
N PHE A 418 -8.12 34.97 5.01
CA PHE A 418 -7.47 36.00 4.28
C PHE A 418 -7.27 35.60 2.82
N GLU A 419 -7.64 36.47 1.88
CA GLU A 419 -7.32 36.34 0.46
C GLU A 419 -6.35 37.46 0.08
N TYR A 420 -5.12 37.09 -0.28
CA TYR A 420 -4.00 37.99 -0.48
C TYR A 420 -4.06 38.67 -1.85
N LEU A 421 -4.16 40.01 -1.91
CA LEU A 421 -4.24 40.73 -3.19
C LEU A 421 -2.90 41.31 -3.65
N GLN A 422 -2.30 42.29 -2.95
CA GLN A 422 -1.19 43.07 -3.53
C GLN A 422 -0.42 43.96 -2.53
N LEU A 423 0.89 44.19 -2.78
CA LEU A 423 1.65 45.32 -2.23
C LEU A 423 1.96 46.34 -3.34
N TYR A 424 1.72 47.62 -3.12
CA TYR A 424 2.10 48.66 -4.08
C TYR A 424 2.35 50.04 -3.45
N PRO A 425 3.28 50.85 -4.00
CA PRO A 425 4.23 50.46 -5.03
C PRO A 425 5.33 49.54 -4.47
N ASN A 426 5.86 48.66 -5.31
CA ASN A 426 7.11 47.94 -5.06
C ASN A 426 7.95 48.07 -6.33
N PRO A 427 9.06 48.83 -6.34
CA PRO A 427 9.77 49.38 -5.17
C PRO A 427 9.06 50.57 -4.48
N ALA A 428 9.19 50.68 -3.17
CA ALA A 428 8.64 51.75 -2.34
C ALA A 428 9.72 52.79 -1.97
N ASN A 429 9.32 54.05 -1.80
CA ASN A 429 10.20 55.10 -1.28
C ASN A 429 9.93 55.29 0.23
N ASN A 430 8.88 56.04 0.57
CA ASN A 430 8.54 56.37 1.96
C ASN A 430 7.42 55.50 2.55
N SER A 431 6.61 54.86 1.70
CA SER A 431 5.47 54.05 2.10
C SER A 431 5.04 53.09 1.00
N PHE A 432 4.41 51.98 1.37
CA PHE A 432 3.64 51.13 0.46
C PHE A 432 2.26 50.83 1.05
N ASN A 433 1.32 50.42 0.21
CA ASN A 433 0.01 49.96 0.61
C ASN A 433 -0.07 48.44 0.50
N ILE A 434 -0.78 47.82 1.44
CA ILE A 434 -1.19 46.43 1.33
C ILE A 434 -2.70 46.34 1.13
N VAL A 435 -3.09 45.61 0.10
CA VAL A 435 -4.49 45.27 -0.18
C VAL A 435 -4.71 43.78 0.03
N PHE A 436 -5.76 43.47 0.77
CA PHE A 436 -6.17 42.11 1.09
C PHE A 436 -7.65 42.05 1.42
N LYS A 437 -8.24 40.86 1.35
CA LYS A 437 -9.59 40.61 1.84
C LYS A 437 -9.52 39.80 3.13
N SER A 438 -10.19 40.26 4.18
CA SER A 438 -10.39 39.49 5.40
C SER A 438 -11.82 38.97 5.45
N ASN A 439 -12.01 37.78 6.02
CA ASN A 439 -13.34 37.16 6.16
C ASN A 439 -14.04 37.49 7.49
N GLU A 440 -13.39 38.27 8.36
CA GLU A 440 -13.92 38.68 9.66
C GLU A 440 -13.27 39.98 10.16
N GLU A 441 -13.86 40.59 11.19
CA GLU A 441 -13.24 41.71 11.90
C GLU A 441 -12.29 41.17 12.97
N THR A 442 -10.99 41.44 12.84
CA THR A 442 -9.96 40.89 13.74
C THR A 442 -8.74 41.80 13.86
N PHE A 443 -7.75 41.42 14.66
CA PHE A 443 -6.45 42.10 14.74
C PHE A 443 -5.34 41.27 14.09
N LEU A 444 -4.54 41.92 13.25
CA LEU A 444 -3.38 41.31 12.59
C LEU A 444 -2.10 42.08 12.93
N PHE A 445 -0.98 41.35 12.97
CA PHE A 445 0.37 41.89 13.13
C PHE A 445 1.05 42.03 11.77
N PHE A 446 1.61 43.21 11.53
CA PHE A 446 2.28 43.61 10.31
C PHE A 446 3.76 43.76 10.63
N GLU A 447 4.59 42.88 10.11
CA GLU A 447 6.03 42.85 10.40
C GLU A 447 6.86 43.14 9.15
N ILE A 448 7.97 43.84 9.32
CA ILE A 448 9.02 43.95 8.30
C ILE A 448 10.32 43.43 8.89
N THR A 449 10.98 42.51 8.18
CA THR A 449 12.30 41.99 8.56
C THR A 449 13.35 42.27 7.50
N ASP A 450 14.61 42.33 7.93
CA ASP A 450 15.75 42.25 7.02
C ASP A 450 15.99 40.82 6.49
N ILE A 451 17.06 40.65 5.72
CA ILE A 451 17.47 39.35 5.15
C ILE A 451 17.96 38.34 6.20
N LEU A 452 18.30 38.80 7.41
CA LEU A 452 18.71 37.96 8.54
C LEU A 452 17.52 37.60 9.45
N GLY A 453 16.32 38.10 9.13
CA GLY A 453 15.11 37.87 9.92
C GLY A 453 14.98 38.80 11.14
N GLN A 454 15.81 39.84 11.26
CA GLN A 454 15.66 40.84 12.31
C GLN A 454 14.40 41.67 12.04
N ILE A 455 13.49 41.73 13.02
CA ILE A 455 12.28 42.57 12.97
C ILE A 455 12.68 44.04 13.10
N LEU A 456 12.35 44.83 12.09
CA LEU A 456 12.64 46.26 11.99
C LEU A 456 11.38 47.13 12.12
N TYR A 457 10.22 46.53 11.90
CA TYR A 457 8.91 47.15 12.08
C TYR A 457 7.93 46.07 12.54
N GLU A 458 7.07 46.43 13.49
CA GLU A 458 5.94 45.62 13.93
C GLU A 458 4.80 46.55 14.30
N ASP A 459 3.60 46.28 13.80
CA ASP A 459 2.41 47.06 14.14
C ASP A 459 1.17 46.17 14.15
N LYS A 460 0.28 46.41 15.12
CA LYS A 460 -0.98 45.68 15.27
C LYS A 460 -2.12 46.52 14.71
N LYS A 461 -2.78 46.04 13.66
CA LYS A 461 -3.92 46.73 13.03
C LYS A 461 -5.21 45.95 13.22
N GLN A 462 -6.28 46.67 13.56
CA GLN A 462 -7.63 46.16 13.41
C GLN A 462 -7.98 46.16 11.92
N VAL A 463 -8.56 45.07 11.45
CA VAL A 463 -9.00 44.87 10.07
C VAL A 463 -10.48 44.56 10.06
N SER A 464 -11.20 45.03 9.05
CA SER A 464 -12.63 44.78 8.91
C SER A 464 -12.87 43.60 7.99
N GLU A 465 -14.02 42.94 8.13
CA GLU A 465 -14.50 41.99 7.12
C GLU A 465 -14.61 42.69 5.75
N GLY A 466 -14.12 42.02 4.69
CA GLY A 466 -14.05 42.56 3.33
C GLY A 466 -12.66 43.07 2.94
N ILE A 467 -12.62 43.95 1.94
CA ILE A 467 -11.35 44.45 1.36
C ILE A 467 -10.78 45.54 2.26
N ASN A 468 -9.55 45.34 2.70
CA ASN A 468 -8.76 46.28 3.48
C ASN A 468 -7.63 46.85 2.61
N ASN A 469 -7.32 48.13 2.79
CA ASN A 469 -6.19 48.81 2.16
C ASN A 469 -5.44 49.63 3.22
N ILE A 470 -4.28 49.13 3.65
CA ILE A 470 -3.55 49.70 4.79
C ILE A 470 -2.22 50.29 4.31
N PRO A 471 -1.95 51.59 4.54
CA PRO A 471 -0.65 52.19 4.26
C PRO A 471 0.36 51.85 5.36
N ILE A 472 1.56 51.43 4.95
CA ILE A 472 2.70 51.16 5.82
C ILE A 472 3.79 52.19 5.51
N ASN A 473 4.20 52.94 6.53
CA ASN A 473 5.31 53.88 6.43
C ASN A 473 6.63 53.12 6.59
N VAL A 474 7.58 53.36 5.68
CA VAL A 474 8.91 52.75 5.65
C VAL A 474 10.01 53.80 5.46
N SER A 475 9.73 55.10 5.67
CA SER A 475 10.69 56.18 5.46
C SER A 475 11.90 56.14 6.40
N PHE A 476 11.86 55.29 7.42
CA PHE A 476 12.94 55.05 8.37
C PHE A 476 13.86 53.88 7.97
N LEU A 477 13.49 53.11 6.93
CA LEU A 477 14.30 52.01 6.41
C LEU A 477 15.30 52.52 5.37
N ALA A 478 16.50 51.94 5.38
CA ALA A 478 17.51 52.23 4.36
C ALA A 478 17.13 51.58 3.01
N PRO A 479 17.66 52.07 1.87
CA PRO A 479 17.45 51.41 0.59
C PRO A 479 18.01 49.99 0.56
N ALA A 480 17.13 48.98 0.59
CA ALA A 480 17.48 47.56 0.59
C ALA A 480 16.24 46.68 0.28
N LEU A 481 16.46 45.37 0.19
CA LEU A 481 15.40 44.36 0.11
C LEU A 481 14.97 43.94 1.53
N TYR A 482 13.67 43.94 1.77
CA TYR A 482 13.06 43.50 3.04
C TYR A 482 11.96 42.47 2.78
N PHE A 483 11.54 41.80 3.85
CA PHE A 483 10.38 40.89 3.84
C PHE A 483 9.27 41.47 4.71
N PHE A 484 8.09 41.65 4.13
CA PHE A 484 6.88 42.03 4.83
C PHE A 484 6.06 40.77 5.13
N MET A 485 5.57 40.64 6.36
CA MET A 485 4.77 39.50 6.84
C MET A 485 3.50 39.96 7.54
N ILE A 486 2.46 39.12 7.46
CA ILE A 486 1.21 39.30 8.19
C ILE A 486 1.02 38.10 9.10
N LYS A 487 0.72 38.33 10.38
CA LYS A 487 0.43 37.28 11.35
C LYS A 487 -0.90 37.51 12.05
N THR A 488 -1.54 36.41 12.47
CA THR A 488 -2.68 36.46 13.39
C THR A 488 -2.24 36.90 14.78
N ASP A 489 -3.20 37.19 15.66
CA ASP A 489 -2.94 37.45 17.08
C ASP A 489 -2.34 36.24 17.82
N THR A 490 -2.60 35.02 17.34
CA THR A 490 -2.00 33.76 17.80
C THR A 490 -0.59 33.50 17.23
N GLY A 491 -0.08 34.39 16.36
CA GLY A 491 1.27 34.31 15.79
C GLY A 491 1.39 33.42 14.55
N GLN A 492 0.28 32.93 14.00
CA GLN A 492 0.26 32.16 12.75
C GLN A 492 0.59 33.09 11.57
N ASN A 493 1.55 32.68 10.73
CA ASN A 493 1.90 33.41 9.52
C ASN A 493 0.83 33.23 8.44
N LEU A 494 0.23 34.34 7.98
CA LEU A 494 -0.79 34.39 6.95
C LEU A 494 -0.20 34.63 5.55
N GLY A 495 1.05 35.07 5.45
CA GLY A 495 1.71 35.31 4.17
C GLY A 495 2.93 36.23 4.28
N SER A 496 3.81 36.15 3.27
CA SER A 496 5.00 37.00 3.17
C SER A 496 5.21 37.53 1.74
N LYS A 497 5.79 38.73 1.62
CA LYS A 497 6.25 39.30 0.35
C LYS A 497 7.56 40.05 0.50
N GLN A 498 8.32 40.07 -0.59
CA GLN A 498 9.48 40.92 -0.73
C GLN A 498 9.07 42.35 -1.06
N ILE A 499 9.70 43.33 -0.42
CA ILE A 499 9.55 44.77 -0.69
C ILE A 499 10.93 45.40 -0.90
N LEU A 500 11.11 46.09 -2.02
CA LEU A 500 12.34 46.83 -2.29
C LEU A 500 12.14 48.30 -1.86
N ILE A 501 13.00 48.80 -0.98
CA ILE A 501 13.03 50.22 -0.57
C ILE A 501 14.12 50.95 -1.37
N LYS A 502 13.82 52.14 -1.86
CA LYS A 502 14.69 52.97 -2.71
C LYS A 502 15.27 54.19 -2.01
#